data_AF-A0A8S8ZG93-F1
#
_entry.id   AF-A0A8S8ZG93-F1
#
_cell.length_a   1.000
_cell.length_b   1.000
_cell.length_c   1.000
_cell.angle_alpha   90.00
_cell.angle_beta   90.00
_cell.angle_gamma   90.00
#
_symmetry.space_group_name_H-M   'P 1'
#
loop_
_entity.id
_entity.type
_entity.pdbx_description
1 polymer ?
#
loop_
_entity_poly.entity_id
_entity_poly.type
_entity_poly.pdbx_seq_one_letter_code
_entity_poly.pdbx_strand_id
1 'polypeptide(L)'
;MEASLSLFRPAATCCRRVALSSTTTPAVAAGISVRYQSTANRTKRMLNIPPHESFLDVPVDGDRIIFNPPSSEASVYHTPFKFLPRSDPRRRANIYKLFQTPPQAAPTTTPEAGAADAAAEGQLPPVLYNPTKSYNVTAEQVEEIRQLRAKDPKKYSVTYLSNKYNCTKVFIMMCTQAPREHQEAHKLARARIAESWGPRRAAAKLDVRRRKEMLHRGEI
;
A
#
# COMPACT_ATOMS: atom_id res chain seq x y z
N MET A 1 -10.59 55.81 1.88
CA MET A 1 -11.52 56.41 2.85
C MET A 1 -12.71 55.46 2.87
N GLU A 2 -13.12 54.77 3.93
CA GLU A 2 -12.95 54.85 5.39
C GLU A 2 -12.85 53.37 5.90
N ALA A 3 -11.99 52.99 6.86
CA ALA A 3 -12.20 52.97 8.33
C ALA A 3 -13.65 52.65 8.76
N SER A 4 -14.00 51.81 9.74
CA SER A 4 -13.37 51.02 10.79
C SER A 4 -14.47 50.02 11.24
N LEU A 5 -14.21 48.91 11.93
CA LEU A 5 -14.36 48.85 13.39
C LEU A 5 -13.93 47.47 13.90
N SER A 6 -13.08 47.53 14.91
CA SER A 6 -12.57 46.49 15.79
C SER A 6 -13.64 45.93 16.73
N LEU A 7 -13.59 44.62 17.03
CA LEU A 7 -14.01 44.10 18.35
C LEU A 7 -13.09 42.95 18.78
N PHE A 8 -12.10 43.29 19.61
CA PHE A 8 -11.34 42.35 20.43
C PHE A 8 -12.26 41.71 21.48
N ARG A 9 -12.17 40.39 21.66
CA ARG A 9 -12.79 39.68 22.79
C ARG A 9 -11.79 39.48 23.94
N PRO A 10 -12.22 39.62 25.20
CA PRO A 10 -11.36 39.89 26.34
C PRO A 10 -10.72 38.62 26.92
N ALA A 11 -9.47 38.76 27.37
CA ALA A 11 -8.85 37.79 28.28
C ALA A 11 -9.41 38.02 29.69
N ALA A 12 -10.08 37.02 30.24
CA ALA A 12 -10.55 37.03 31.62
C ALA A 12 -9.37 36.85 32.59
N THR A 13 -8.91 37.95 33.17
CA THR A 13 -7.91 37.95 34.24
C THR A 13 -8.59 37.62 35.58
N CYS A 14 -8.50 36.37 36.02
CA CYS A 14 -8.93 35.98 37.37
C CYS A 14 -7.87 36.43 38.40
N CYS A 15 -8.02 37.63 38.94
CA CYS A 15 -7.22 38.10 40.07
C CYS A 15 -7.68 37.42 41.36
N ARG A 16 -6.99 36.37 41.79
CA ARG A 16 -7.19 35.75 43.12
C ARG A 16 -6.36 36.53 44.14
N ARG A 17 -7.01 37.35 44.98
CA ARG A 17 -6.40 37.98 46.15
C ARG A 17 -5.99 36.89 47.15
N VAL A 18 -4.70 36.79 47.43
CA VAL A 18 -4.18 35.98 48.55
C VAL A 18 -3.94 36.93 49.72
N ALA A 19 -4.66 36.72 50.81
CA ALA A 19 -4.44 37.41 52.07
C ALA A 19 -3.09 36.99 52.66
N LEU A 20 -2.28 37.97 53.08
CA LEU A 20 -1.06 37.75 53.84
C LEU A 20 -1.43 37.41 55.28
N SER A 21 -1.12 36.21 55.73
CA SER A 21 -1.08 35.83 57.15
C SER A 21 0.36 35.49 57.49
N SER A 22 0.99 36.38 58.26
CA SER A 22 2.37 36.25 58.76
C SER A 22 2.43 35.20 59.85
N THR A 23 3.08 34.05 59.57
CA THR A 23 3.69 33.21 60.61
C THR A 23 5.07 32.78 60.11
N THR A 24 6.06 33.05 60.95
CA THR A 24 7.49 32.85 60.75
C THR A 24 7.84 31.37 60.92
N THR A 25 8.33 30.74 59.85
CA THR A 25 9.00 29.43 59.89
C THR A 25 10.31 29.51 59.10
N PRO A 26 11.38 28.86 59.57
CA PRO A 26 12.74 29.09 59.07
C PRO A 26 12.90 28.66 57.60
N ALA A 27 13.59 29.52 56.85
CA ALA A 27 13.91 29.36 55.45
C ALA A 27 14.81 28.15 55.22
N VAL A 28 14.20 27.02 54.87
CA VAL A 28 14.88 26.01 54.05
C VAL A 28 15.06 26.66 52.69
N ALA A 29 16.31 26.84 52.27
CA ALA A 29 16.66 27.35 50.95
C ALA A 29 15.92 26.52 49.89
N ALA A 30 14.79 27.06 49.41
CA ALA A 30 14.06 26.52 48.30
C ALA A 30 14.98 26.68 47.09
N GLY A 31 15.77 25.64 46.82
CA GLY A 31 16.52 25.53 45.58
C GLY A 31 15.57 25.93 44.47
N ILE A 32 15.96 26.93 43.69
CA ILE A 32 15.22 27.35 42.51
C ILE A 32 15.10 26.11 41.66
N SER A 33 13.96 25.42 41.76
CA SER A 33 13.62 24.34 40.85
C SER A 33 13.42 25.03 39.52
N VAL A 34 14.51 25.17 38.77
CA VAL A 34 14.51 25.63 37.39
C VAL A 34 13.53 24.71 36.69
N ARG A 35 12.30 25.20 36.45
CA ARG A 35 11.29 24.44 35.71
C ARG A 35 11.89 24.15 34.36
N TYR A 36 12.31 22.91 34.17
CA TYR A 36 12.72 22.42 32.87
C TYR A 36 11.53 22.64 31.93
N GLN A 37 11.73 23.48 30.91
CA GLN A 37 10.70 24.03 30.03
C GLN A 37 10.05 22.99 29.09
N SER A 38 10.42 21.71 29.22
CA SER A 38 9.99 20.60 28.39
C SER A 38 9.30 19.53 29.24
N THR A 39 8.06 19.79 29.64
CA THR A 39 7.22 18.72 30.19
C THR A 39 6.63 17.88 29.06
N ALA A 40 6.52 16.56 29.26
CA ALA A 40 5.89 15.65 28.30
C ALA A 40 4.46 16.09 27.91
N ASN A 41 3.72 16.70 28.85
CA ASN A 41 2.38 17.24 28.60
C ASN A 41 2.36 18.36 27.55
N ARG A 42 3.38 19.22 27.50
CA ARG A 42 3.47 20.29 26.49
C ARG A 42 3.70 19.68 25.11
N THR A 43 4.63 18.72 25.00
CA THR A 43 4.90 18.00 23.76
C THR A 43 3.67 17.23 23.28
N LYS A 44 2.96 16.53 24.18
CA LYS A 44 1.72 15.79 23.85
C LYS A 44 0.64 16.72 23.26
N ARG A 45 0.44 17.91 23.85
CA ARG A 45 -0.55 18.87 23.34
C ARG A 45 -0.12 19.47 22.00
N MET A 46 1.16 19.72 21.80
CA MET A 46 1.70 20.22 20.52
C MET A 46 1.61 19.18 19.40
N LEU A 47 1.75 17.89 19.71
CA LEU A 47 1.66 16.77 18.76
C LEU A 47 0.25 16.14 18.71
N ASN A 48 -0.77 16.82 19.25
CA ASN A 48 -2.13 16.28 19.26
C ASN A 48 -2.74 16.32 17.86
N ILE A 49 -3.24 15.19 17.40
CA ILE A 49 -3.95 15.04 16.13
C ILE A 49 -5.43 14.79 16.46
N PRO A 50 -6.38 15.59 15.93
CA PRO A 50 -7.80 15.37 16.18
C PRO A 50 -8.27 14.03 15.59
N PRO A 51 -9.33 13.43 16.13
CA PRO A 51 -9.93 12.22 15.54
C PRO A 51 -10.58 12.54 14.19
N HIS A 52 -10.93 11.50 13.43
CA HIS A 52 -11.66 11.65 12.17
C HIS A 52 -13.06 12.24 12.39
N GLU A 53 -13.53 13.07 11.45
CA GLU A 53 -14.80 13.83 11.52
C GLU A 53 -16.02 12.96 11.85
N SER A 54 -16.03 11.70 11.40
CA SER A 54 -17.09 10.72 11.69
C SER A 54 -17.33 10.49 13.19
N PHE A 55 -16.34 10.78 14.04
CA PHE A 55 -16.43 10.62 15.50
C PHE A 55 -16.81 11.93 16.23
N LEU A 56 -16.84 13.06 15.52
CA LEU A 56 -17.23 14.34 16.11
C LEU A 56 -18.75 14.49 16.22
N ASP A 57 -19.50 13.84 15.33
CA ASP A 57 -20.97 13.74 15.39
C ASP A 57 -21.39 12.61 16.35
N VAL A 58 -21.36 12.92 17.65
CA VAL A 58 -21.79 12.02 18.72
C VAL A 58 -23.33 12.00 18.78
N PRO A 59 -23.98 10.82 18.80
CA PRO A 59 -25.44 10.76 18.84
C PRO A 59 -25.99 11.34 20.15
N VAL A 60 -27.08 12.10 20.03
CA VAL A 60 -27.77 12.73 21.17
C VAL A 60 -29.00 11.94 21.63
N ASP A 61 -29.61 11.15 20.74
CA ASP A 61 -30.85 10.40 20.94
C ASP A 61 -30.60 8.90 20.79
N GLY A 62 -30.00 8.30 21.82
CA GLY A 62 -29.67 6.87 21.87
C GLY A 62 -28.48 6.43 21.01
N ASP A 63 -28.29 5.12 20.92
CA ASP A 63 -27.15 4.52 20.20
C ASP A 63 -27.47 4.32 18.71
N ARG A 64 -26.52 4.69 17.83
CA ARG A 64 -26.63 4.48 16.37
C ARG A 64 -25.36 3.84 15.80
N ILE A 65 -25.52 3.06 14.73
CA ILE A 65 -24.40 2.47 13.97
C ILE A 65 -24.16 3.33 12.72
N ILE A 66 -22.94 3.84 12.58
CA ILE A 66 -22.49 4.58 11.39
C ILE A 66 -21.65 3.70 10.46
N PHE A 67 -21.76 3.92 9.16
CA PHE A 67 -20.87 3.31 8.18
C PHE A 67 -19.63 4.19 7.98
N ASN A 68 -18.48 3.75 8.53
CA ASN A 68 -17.22 4.50 8.47
C ASN A 68 -16.11 3.64 7.83
N PRO A 69 -16.06 3.53 6.49
CA PRO A 69 -15.00 2.79 5.82
C PRO A 69 -13.65 3.52 6.00
N PRO A 70 -12.63 2.90 6.60
CA PRO A 70 -11.34 3.55 6.82
C PRO A 70 -10.57 3.75 5.51
N SER A 71 -9.82 4.84 5.39
CA SER A 71 -8.90 5.11 4.27
C SER A 71 -7.57 4.36 4.44
N SER A 72 -7.62 3.08 4.82
CA SER A 72 -6.46 2.22 5.01
C SER A 72 -6.54 0.97 4.14
N GLU A 73 -5.41 0.31 3.90
CA GLU A 73 -5.39 -0.95 3.17
C GLU A 73 -6.15 -2.04 3.95
N ALA A 74 -6.94 -2.83 3.24
CA ALA A 74 -7.69 -3.93 3.84
C ALA A 74 -6.75 -5.10 4.20
N SER A 75 -6.97 -5.71 5.36
CA SER A 75 -6.25 -6.93 5.74
C SER A 75 -6.66 -8.11 4.87
N VAL A 76 -5.78 -9.12 4.75
CA VAL A 76 -6.04 -10.38 4.01
C VAL A 76 -7.27 -11.14 4.54
N TYR A 77 -7.65 -10.92 5.81
CA TYR A 77 -8.83 -11.52 6.42
C TYR A 77 -10.14 -10.90 5.94
N HIS A 78 -10.11 -9.74 5.29
CA HIS A 78 -11.26 -9.19 4.58
C HIS A 78 -11.41 -9.89 3.21
N THR A 79 -11.89 -11.13 3.26
CA THR A 79 -11.96 -12.01 2.08
C THR A 79 -12.97 -11.49 1.06
N PRO A 80 -12.58 -11.20 -0.19
CA PRO A 80 -13.52 -10.77 -1.21
C PRO A 80 -14.53 -11.89 -1.51
N PHE A 81 -15.77 -11.53 -1.88
CA PHE A 81 -16.86 -12.49 -2.08
C PHE A 81 -16.56 -13.59 -3.11
N LYS A 82 -15.66 -13.32 -4.06
CA LYS A 82 -15.20 -14.29 -5.07
C LYS A 82 -14.44 -15.48 -4.45
N PHE A 83 -13.80 -15.29 -3.30
CA PHE A 83 -13.04 -16.33 -2.60
C PHE A 83 -13.84 -17.04 -1.50
N LEU A 84 -15.02 -16.54 -1.12
CA LEU A 84 -15.90 -17.26 -0.22
C LEU A 84 -16.50 -18.49 -0.91
N PRO A 85 -16.77 -19.60 -0.20
CA PRO A 85 -17.59 -20.69 -0.72
C PRO A 85 -18.99 -20.22 -1.14
N ARG A 86 -19.67 -20.99 -2.00
CA ARG A 86 -21.05 -20.68 -2.42
C ARG A 86 -22.07 -20.85 -1.30
N SER A 87 -21.81 -21.77 -0.37
CA SER A 87 -22.65 -22.04 0.80
C SER A 87 -22.46 -21.04 1.95
N ASP A 88 -21.46 -20.16 1.87
CA ASP A 88 -21.15 -19.24 2.97
C ASP A 88 -22.21 -18.12 3.05
N PRO A 89 -22.97 -18.00 4.15
CA PRO A 89 -24.04 -17.00 4.30
C PRO A 89 -23.51 -15.56 4.41
N ARG A 90 -22.19 -15.37 4.53
CA ARG A 90 -21.54 -14.05 4.52
C ARG A 90 -21.38 -13.50 3.12
N ARG A 91 -21.63 -14.30 2.07
CA ARG A 91 -21.72 -13.85 0.67
C ARG A 91 -23.03 -13.08 0.44
N ARG A 92 -23.23 -11.99 1.20
CA ARG A 92 -24.36 -11.06 1.12
C ARG A 92 -23.97 -9.80 0.35
N ALA A 93 -24.93 -8.92 0.07
CA ALA A 93 -24.67 -7.65 -0.59
C ALA A 93 -23.67 -6.77 0.19
N ASN A 94 -22.95 -5.88 -0.51
CA ASN A 94 -22.04 -4.91 0.09
C ASN A 94 -22.74 -4.11 1.20
N ILE A 95 -22.07 -3.94 2.35
CA ILE A 95 -22.62 -3.22 3.52
C ILE A 95 -23.09 -1.82 3.15
N TYR A 96 -22.36 -1.13 2.28
CA TYR A 96 -22.74 0.18 1.75
C TYR A 96 -24.17 0.20 1.18
N LYS A 97 -24.58 -0.84 0.44
CA LYS A 97 -25.93 -0.94 -0.13
C LYS A 97 -27.03 -1.14 0.92
N LEU A 98 -26.69 -1.59 2.14
CA LEU A 98 -27.65 -1.73 3.23
C LEU A 98 -28.01 -0.39 3.88
N PHE A 99 -27.07 0.58 3.84
CA PHE A 99 -27.27 1.93 4.38
C PHE A 99 -27.78 2.94 3.34
N GLN A 100 -27.87 2.54 2.06
CA GLN A 100 -28.54 3.32 1.02
C GLN A 100 -30.06 3.21 1.17
N THR A 101 -30.65 4.08 1.99
CA THR A 101 -32.10 4.30 2.01
C THR A 101 -32.52 4.83 0.62
N PRO A 102 -33.58 4.31 -0.02
CA PRO A 102 -34.13 4.98 -1.20
C PRO A 102 -34.58 6.39 -0.80
N PRO A 103 -34.24 7.45 -1.57
CA PRO A 103 -34.64 8.79 -1.21
C PRO A 103 -36.17 8.89 -1.23
N GLN A 104 -36.75 9.09 -0.06
CA GLN A 104 -38.11 9.58 0.09
C GLN A 104 -38.14 10.97 -0.55
N ALA A 105 -39.04 11.16 -1.52
CA ALA A 105 -39.08 12.32 -2.40
C ALA A 105 -39.06 13.66 -1.66
N ALA A 106 -38.02 14.47 -1.91
CA ALA A 106 -38.04 15.91 -1.70
C ALA A 106 -37.22 16.57 -2.83
N PRO A 107 -37.78 17.55 -3.57
CA PRO A 107 -37.11 18.20 -4.68
C PRO A 107 -36.41 19.48 -4.21
N THR A 108 -35.10 19.63 -4.39
CA THR A 108 -34.43 20.94 -4.63
C THR A 108 -32.94 20.79 -4.95
N THR A 109 -32.63 20.99 -6.23
CA THR A 109 -31.48 21.77 -6.78
C THR A 109 -30.18 21.87 -5.97
N THR A 110 -29.19 21.02 -6.27
CA THR A 110 -27.77 21.38 -6.56
C THR A 110 -27.00 20.12 -6.99
N PRO A 111 -26.29 20.08 -8.14
CA PRO A 111 -25.64 18.88 -8.62
C PRO A 111 -24.11 18.98 -8.54
N GLU A 112 -23.49 19.06 -7.38
CA GLU A 112 -22.02 18.87 -7.26
C GLU A 112 -21.68 18.10 -5.97
N ALA A 113 -20.84 17.06 -6.10
CA ALA A 113 -20.36 16.11 -5.08
C ALA A 113 -21.03 14.71 -4.99
N GLY A 114 -21.79 14.27 -6.00
CA GLY A 114 -22.34 12.91 -6.10
C GLY A 114 -21.74 12.01 -7.19
N ALA A 115 -20.51 12.29 -7.65
CA ALA A 115 -19.95 11.71 -8.89
C ALA A 115 -18.88 10.61 -8.69
N ALA A 116 -18.92 9.82 -7.60
CA ALA A 116 -17.98 8.71 -7.41
C ALA A 116 -18.58 7.32 -7.68
N ASP A 117 -19.89 7.11 -7.44
CA ASP A 117 -20.46 5.75 -7.43
C ASP A 117 -21.16 5.32 -8.73
N ALA A 118 -21.34 6.21 -9.70
CA ALA A 118 -21.98 5.88 -10.99
C ALA A 118 -21.00 5.81 -12.18
N ALA A 119 -19.70 6.05 -11.96
CA ALA A 119 -18.67 6.01 -13.01
C ALA A 119 -18.02 4.62 -13.20
N ALA A 120 -18.38 3.61 -12.40
CA ALA A 120 -17.54 2.44 -12.16
C ALA A 120 -17.97 1.11 -12.84
N GLU A 121 -19.03 1.08 -13.67
CA GLU A 121 -19.34 -0.14 -14.45
C GLU A 121 -18.72 -0.12 -15.87
N GLY A 122 -18.21 1.02 -16.34
CA GLY A 122 -17.71 1.16 -17.71
C GLY A 122 -16.19 1.29 -17.87
N GLN A 123 -15.47 1.75 -16.84
CA GLN A 123 -14.07 2.15 -17.01
C GLN A 123 -13.21 1.68 -15.84
N LEU A 124 -12.64 0.47 -15.98
CA LEU A 124 -11.60 -0.03 -15.09
C LEU A 124 -10.36 0.88 -15.15
N PRO A 125 -9.55 0.96 -14.07
CA PRO A 125 -8.29 1.67 -14.11
C PRO A 125 -7.35 1.09 -15.19
N PRO A 126 -6.35 1.86 -15.66
CA PRO A 126 -5.41 1.41 -16.67
C PRO A 126 -4.75 0.09 -16.28
N VAL A 127 -4.76 -0.88 -17.20
CA VAL A 127 -4.23 -2.20 -16.92
C VAL A 127 -2.69 -2.17 -16.98
N LEU A 128 -2.02 -2.54 -15.89
CA LEU A 128 -0.55 -2.63 -15.86
C LEU A 128 -0.01 -3.83 -16.65
N TYR A 129 -0.69 -4.97 -16.62
CA TYR A 129 -0.24 -6.21 -17.25
C TYR A 129 -1.43 -7.10 -17.65
N ASN A 130 -1.65 -7.29 -18.96
CA ASN A 130 -2.69 -8.17 -19.52
C ASN A 130 -2.13 -9.01 -20.68
N PRO A 131 -1.37 -10.08 -20.40
CA PRO A 131 -0.73 -10.88 -21.44
C PRO A 131 -1.75 -11.77 -22.17
N THR A 132 -1.60 -11.90 -23.48
CA THR A 132 -2.32 -12.90 -24.29
C THR A 132 -1.50 -14.18 -24.42
N LYS A 133 -2.18 -15.34 -24.35
CA LYS A 133 -1.55 -16.65 -24.57
C LYS A 133 -1.72 -17.06 -26.02
N SER A 134 -0.69 -17.66 -26.60
CA SER A 134 -0.66 -18.11 -27.99
C SER A 134 -0.10 -19.53 -28.04
N TYR A 135 -0.73 -20.38 -28.84
CA TYR A 135 -0.43 -21.81 -28.96
C TYR A 135 -0.13 -22.16 -30.43
N ASN A 136 0.91 -21.54 -30.98
CA ASN A 136 1.22 -21.60 -32.42
C ASN A 136 2.10 -22.80 -32.82
N VAL A 137 2.74 -23.47 -31.84
CA VAL A 137 3.75 -24.51 -32.11
C VAL A 137 3.10 -25.89 -32.09
N THR A 138 3.30 -26.67 -33.16
CA THR A 138 2.78 -28.05 -33.28
C THR A 138 3.73 -29.08 -32.67
N ALA A 139 3.25 -30.31 -32.46
CA ALA A 139 4.07 -31.39 -31.89
C ALA A 139 5.31 -31.71 -32.74
N GLU A 140 5.19 -31.70 -34.07
CA GLU A 140 6.30 -31.93 -35.00
C GLU A 140 7.39 -30.86 -34.84
N GLN A 141 6.98 -29.59 -34.73
CA GLN A 141 7.90 -28.48 -34.52
C GLN A 141 8.60 -28.57 -33.15
N VAL A 142 7.95 -29.14 -32.13
CA VAL A 142 8.61 -29.39 -30.83
C VAL A 142 9.76 -30.39 -30.99
N GLU A 143 9.59 -31.44 -31.79
CA GLU A 143 10.69 -32.39 -32.07
C GLU A 143 11.82 -31.73 -32.87
N GLU A 144 11.50 -30.89 -33.84
CA GLU A 144 12.51 -30.10 -34.55
C GLU A 144 13.31 -29.20 -33.59
N ILE A 145 12.64 -28.51 -32.67
CA ILE A 145 13.28 -27.66 -31.66
C ILE A 145 14.25 -28.50 -30.81
N ARG A 146 13.85 -29.70 -30.38
CA ARG A 146 14.72 -30.63 -29.62
C ARG A 146 15.95 -31.01 -30.42
N GLN A 147 15.75 -31.41 -31.67
CA GLN A 147 16.85 -31.83 -32.54
C GLN A 147 17.83 -30.67 -32.81
N LEU A 148 17.33 -29.47 -33.14
CA LEU A 148 18.16 -28.31 -33.41
C LEU A 148 18.96 -27.87 -32.19
N ARG A 149 18.34 -27.89 -31.00
CA ARG A 149 19.00 -27.51 -29.74
C ARG A 149 20.08 -28.50 -29.33
N ALA A 150 19.88 -29.79 -29.58
CA ALA A 150 20.87 -30.82 -29.33
C ALA A 150 22.06 -30.76 -30.31
N LYS A 151 21.78 -30.45 -31.60
CA LYS A 151 22.80 -30.36 -32.65
C LYS A 151 23.81 -29.23 -32.43
N ASP A 152 23.34 -28.00 -32.25
CA ASP A 152 24.23 -26.85 -31.99
C ASP A 152 23.53 -25.84 -31.06
N PRO A 153 23.82 -25.88 -29.75
CA PRO A 153 23.21 -24.97 -28.79
C PRO A 153 23.78 -23.53 -28.86
N LYS A 154 24.84 -23.28 -29.61
CA LYS A 154 25.37 -21.91 -29.78
C LYS A 154 24.63 -21.21 -30.91
N LYS A 155 24.47 -21.87 -32.06
CA LYS A 155 23.74 -21.36 -33.22
C LYS A 155 22.23 -21.32 -32.96
N TYR A 156 21.65 -22.44 -32.53
CA TYR A 156 20.20 -22.55 -32.29
C TYR A 156 19.87 -22.17 -30.85
N SER A 157 20.17 -20.91 -30.49
CA SER A 157 19.90 -20.34 -29.17
C SER A 157 18.39 -20.29 -28.86
N VAL A 158 18.03 -20.23 -27.59
CA VAL A 158 16.63 -20.08 -27.14
C VAL A 158 15.98 -18.85 -27.77
N THR A 159 16.74 -17.75 -27.91
CA THR A 159 16.27 -16.53 -28.59
C THR A 159 16.02 -16.76 -30.07
N TYR A 160 16.92 -17.47 -30.77
CA TYR A 160 16.74 -17.78 -32.19
C TYR A 160 15.50 -18.64 -32.45
N LEU A 161 15.32 -19.71 -31.67
CA LEU A 161 14.19 -20.63 -31.81
C LEU A 161 12.85 -19.95 -31.45
N SER A 162 12.85 -19.12 -30.40
CA SER A 162 11.70 -18.31 -29.99
C SER A 162 11.22 -17.40 -31.13
N ASN A 163 12.15 -16.76 -31.84
CA ASN A 163 11.82 -15.92 -32.99
C ASN A 163 11.35 -16.74 -34.20
N LYS A 164 12.02 -17.87 -34.50
CA LYS A 164 11.70 -18.73 -35.65
C LYS A 164 10.28 -19.30 -35.56
N TYR A 165 9.88 -19.77 -34.38
CA TYR A 165 8.57 -20.40 -34.16
C TYR A 165 7.54 -19.44 -33.53
N ASN A 166 7.85 -18.14 -33.46
CA ASN A 166 7.00 -17.09 -32.88
C ASN A 166 6.36 -17.51 -31.53
N CYS A 167 7.20 -17.92 -30.59
CA CYS A 167 6.79 -18.41 -29.27
C CYS A 167 7.67 -17.83 -28.17
N THR A 168 7.26 -17.93 -26.91
CA THR A 168 8.03 -17.37 -25.78
C THR A 168 9.31 -18.17 -25.51
N LYS A 169 10.41 -17.50 -25.14
CA LYS A 169 11.69 -18.14 -24.75
C LYS A 169 11.52 -19.21 -23.66
N VAL A 170 10.63 -18.95 -22.69
CA VAL A 170 10.31 -19.88 -21.60
C VAL A 170 9.70 -21.17 -22.14
N PHE A 171 8.86 -21.10 -23.17
CA PHE A 171 8.27 -22.29 -23.81
C PHE A 171 9.36 -23.17 -24.44
N ILE A 172 10.32 -22.59 -25.16
CA ILE A 172 11.47 -23.32 -25.72
C ILE A 172 12.30 -24.00 -24.61
N MET A 173 12.50 -23.32 -23.46
CA MET A 173 13.20 -23.89 -22.30
C MET A 173 12.42 -25.00 -21.59
N MET A 174 11.09 -25.03 -21.72
CA MET A 174 10.27 -26.15 -21.25
C MET A 174 10.36 -27.34 -22.21
N CYS A 175 10.32 -27.10 -23.53
CA CYS A 175 10.37 -28.16 -24.53
C CYS A 175 11.70 -28.92 -24.50
N THR A 176 12.80 -28.21 -24.28
CA THR A 176 14.17 -28.73 -24.48
C THR A 176 15.15 -28.09 -23.50
N GLN A 177 16.16 -28.86 -23.10
CA GLN A 177 17.33 -28.33 -22.39
C GLN A 177 18.56 -28.36 -23.29
N ALA A 178 19.50 -27.44 -23.06
CA ALA A 178 20.81 -27.49 -23.72
C ALA A 178 21.64 -28.66 -23.16
N PRO A 179 22.63 -29.20 -23.90
CA PRO A 179 23.55 -30.18 -23.36
C PRO A 179 24.29 -29.63 -22.13
N ARG A 180 24.65 -30.52 -21.18
CA ARG A 180 25.21 -30.18 -19.87
C ARG A 180 26.42 -29.25 -19.98
N GLU A 181 27.34 -29.55 -20.89
CA GLU A 181 28.56 -28.77 -21.13
C GLU A 181 28.25 -27.30 -21.44
N HIS A 182 27.25 -27.05 -22.29
CA HIS A 182 26.82 -25.69 -22.61
C HIS A 182 26.17 -24.99 -21.40
N GLN A 183 25.43 -25.73 -20.56
CA GLN A 183 24.86 -25.17 -19.33
C GLN A 183 25.96 -24.74 -18.35
N GLU A 184 26.96 -25.58 -18.13
CA GLU A 184 28.10 -25.28 -17.26
C GLU A 184 28.94 -24.13 -17.80
N ALA A 185 29.23 -24.11 -19.11
CA ALA A 185 29.91 -22.98 -19.74
C ALA A 185 29.19 -21.65 -19.51
N HIS A 186 27.85 -21.65 -19.58
CA HIS A 186 27.04 -20.47 -19.29
C HIS A 186 27.07 -20.07 -17.80
N LYS A 187 27.06 -21.04 -16.87
CA LYS A 187 27.22 -20.77 -15.43
C LYS A 187 28.59 -20.16 -15.12
N LEU A 188 29.66 -20.72 -15.69
CA LEU A 188 31.03 -20.21 -15.56
C LEU A 188 31.20 -18.81 -16.15
N ALA A 189 30.56 -18.51 -17.28
CA ALA A 189 30.54 -17.15 -17.84
C ALA A 189 29.86 -16.15 -16.88
N ARG A 190 28.74 -16.54 -16.24
CA ARG A 190 28.09 -15.69 -15.24
C ARG A 190 28.92 -15.52 -13.96
N ALA A 191 29.63 -16.56 -13.53
CA ALA A 191 30.53 -16.50 -12.38
C ALA A 191 31.68 -15.52 -12.62
N ARG A 192 32.37 -15.61 -13.77
CA ARG A 192 33.44 -14.67 -14.16
C ARG A 192 32.97 -13.21 -14.19
N ILE A 193 31.75 -12.97 -14.67
CA ILE A 193 31.17 -11.62 -14.64
C ILE A 193 30.85 -11.18 -13.20
N ALA A 194 30.45 -12.09 -12.32
CA ALA A 194 30.18 -11.76 -10.92
C ALA A 194 31.48 -11.46 -10.14
N GLU A 195 32.57 -12.16 -10.44
CA GLU A 195 33.89 -11.93 -9.85
C GLU A 195 34.46 -10.55 -10.20
N SER A 196 34.15 -10.01 -11.39
CA SER A 196 34.58 -8.67 -11.78
C SER A 196 33.78 -7.53 -11.14
N TRP A 197 32.76 -7.82 -10.33
CA TRP A 197 32.00 -6.78 -9.64
C TRP A 197 32.77 -6.24 -8.43
N GLY A 198 32.95 -4.92 -8.40
CA GLY A 198 33.47 -4.24 -7.21
C GLY A 198 32.53 -4.36 -5.99
N PRO A 199 33.02 -4.07 -4.77
CA PRO A 199 32.31 -4.33 -3.51
C PRO A 199 30.91 -3.73 -3.45
N ARG A 200 30.75 -2.48 -3.88
CA ARG A 200 29.45 -1.77 -3.88
C ARG A 200 28.41 -2.45 -4.77
N ARG A 201 28.81 -2.93 -5.95
CA ARG A 201 27.90 -3.59 -6.90
C ARG A 201 27.54 -4.99 -6.42
N ALA A 202 28.51 -5.73 -5.89
CA ALA A 202 28.28 -7.06 -5.34
C ALA A 202 27.28 -7.01 -4.18
N ALA A 203 27.48 -6.10 -3.21
CA ALA A 203 26.55 -5.89 -2.09
C ALA A 203 25.13 -5.55 -2.58
N ALA A 204 24.99 -4.58 -3.49
CA ALA A 204 23.68 -4.18 -4.02
C ALA A 204 22.94 -5.32 -4.75
N LYS A 205 23.66 -6.17 -5.49
CA LYS A 205 23.06 -7.34 -6.17
C LYS A 205 22.57 -8.39 -5.18
N LEU A 206 23.31 -8.58 -4.09
CA LEU A 206 22.91 -9.47 -3.01
C LEU A 206 21.68 -8.92 -2.26
N ASP A 207 21.59 -7.61 -2.03
CA ASP A 207 20.40 -7.00 -1.42
C ASP A 207 19.15 -7.08 -2.30
N VAL A 208 19.28 -6.94 -3.62
CA VAL A 208 18.15 -7.18 -4.56
C VAL A 208 17.65 -8.62 -4.46
N ARG A 209 18.55 -9.59 -4.33
CA ARG A 209 18.16 -11.00 -4.14
C ARG A 209 17.44 -11.20 -2.81
N ARG A 210 18.01 -10.69 -1.72
CA ARG A 210 17.39 -10.76 -0.38
C ARG A 210 16.01 -10.12 -0.37
N ARG A 211 15.84 -8.92 -0.93
CA ARG A 211 14.52 -8.26 -1.00
C ARG A 211 13.49 -9.08 -1.77
N LYS A 212 13.89 -9.77 -2.85
CA LYS A 212 12.99 -10.69 -3.56
C LYS A 212 12.60 -11.88 -2.70
N GLU A 213 13.54 -12.43 -1.94
CA GLU A 213 13.26 -13.52 -0.98
C GLU A 213 12.37 -13.05 0.18
N MET A 214 12.57 -11.84 0.69
CA MET A 214 11.73 -11.20 1.72
C MET A 214 10.30 -10.97 1.23
N LEU A 215 10.12 -10.49 -0.01
CA LEU A 215 8.81 -10.30 -0.64
C LEU A 215 8.02 -11.62 -0.70
N HIS A 216 8.67 -12.72 -1.10
CA HIS A 216 8.01 -14.03 -1.14
C HIS A 216 7.72 -14.62 0.26
N ARG A 217 8.39 -14.12 1.31
CA ARG A 217 8.13 -14.46 2.71
C ARG A 217 7.09 -13.54 3.38
N GLY A 218 6.66 -12.47 2.71
CA GLY A 218 5.72 -11.48 3.24
C GLY A 218 6.35 -10.50 4.25
N GLU A 219 7.67 -10.29 4.19
CA GLU A 219 8.40 -9.36 5.06
C GLU A 219 8.44 -7.92 4.49
N ILE A 220 8.20 -7.76 3.18
CA ILE A 220 8.16 -6.50 2.41
C ILE A 220 7.03 -6.60 1.39
#